data_AF-A0A9D2D154-F1
#
_entry.id   AF-A0A9D2D154-F1
#
_cell.length_a   1.000
_cell.length_b   1.000
_cell.length_c   1.000
_cell.angle_alpha   90.00
_cell.angle_beta   90.00
_cell.angle_gamma   90.00
#
_symmetry.space_group_name_H-M   'P 1'
#
loop_
_entity.id
_entity.type
_entity.pdbx_description
1 polymer ?
#
loop_
_entity_poly.entity_id
_entity_poly.type
_entity_poly.pdbx_seq_one_letter_code
_entity_poly.pdbx_strand_id
1 'polypeptide(L)' 'WFTAHGKSINLGYFGKEENRWIAEKLKKVFSEWIDNGHNNFNDENTIILCVELTDGLLLSHGTRYEF' A
#
# COMPACT_ATOMS: atom_id res chain seq x y z
N TRP A 1 -11.67 -13.69 -1.46
CA TRP A 1 -11.81 -12.78 -0.30
C TRP A 1 -10.56 -12.90 0.54
N PHE A 2 -10.03 -11.79 1.05
CA PHE A 2 -8.81 -11.73 1.84
C PHE A 2 -9.05 -10.89 3.09
N THR A 3 -8.57 -11.34 4.24
CA THR A 3 -8.52 -10.59 5.49
C THR A 3 -7.20 -10.86 6.19
N ALA A 4 -6.70 -9.89 6.94
CA ALA A 4 -5.43 -9.98 7.64
C ALA A 4 -5.36 -8.94 8.77
N HIS A 5 -4.51 -9.20 9.74
CA HIS A 5 -4.07 -8.18 10.69
C HIS A 5 -2.62 -7.78 10.40
N GLY A 6 -2.26 -6.57 10.80
CA GLY A 6 -0.90 -6.11 10.61
C GLY A 6 -0.58 -4.86 11.43
N LYS A 7 0.72 -4.57 11.51
CA LYS A 7 1.24 -3.35 12.11
C LYS A 7 1.44 -2.30 11.03
N SER A 8 0.91 -1.11 11.27
CA SER A 8 1.05 0.03 10.35
C SER A 8 2.29 0.85 10.69
N ILE A 9 3.13 1.08 9.68
CA ILE A 9 4.35 1.87 9.76
C ILE A 9 4.19 3.05 8.81
N ASN A 10 4.21 4.26 9.36
CA ASN A 10 4.20 5.49 8.58
C ASN A 10 5.61 5.74 8.03
N LEU A 11 5.79 5.61 6.71
CA LEU A 11 7.06 5.89 6.04
C LEU A 11 7.22 7.38 5.68
N GLY A 12 6.26 8.21 6.06
CA GLY A 12 6.22 9.64 5.80
C GLY A 12 5.69 9.98 4.41
N TYR A 13 5.89 11.24 4.04
CA TYR A 13 5.41 11.84 2.80
C TYR A 13 5.78 11.02 1.55
N PHE A 14 4.84 10.89 0.63
CA PHE A 14 4.99 10.20 -0.65
C PHE A 14 6.13 10.78 -1.50
N GLY A 15 6.33 12.11 -1.46
CA GLY A 15 7.38 12.80 -2.19
C GLY A 15 8.73 12.87 -1.47
N LYS A 16 8.90 12.22 -0.32
CA LYS A 16 10.18 12.20 0.42
C LYS A 16 11.26 11.48 -0.40
N GLU A 17 12.49 12.00 -0.44
CA GLU A 17 13.56 11.45 -1.30
C GLU A 17 13.85 9.97 -0.98
N GLU A 18 13.84 9.59 0.30
CA GLU A 18 14.05 8.21 0.74
C GLU A 18 12.93 7.27 0.28
N ASN A 19 11.74 7.81 -0.01
CA ASN A 19 10.59 7.05 -0.51
C ASN A 19 10.55 6.94 -2.04
N ARG A 20 11.44 7.60 -2.79
CA ARG A 20 11.38 7.68 -4.26
C ARG A 20 11.20 6.32 -4.93
N TRP A 21 11.99 5.32 -4.52
CA TRP A 21 11.91 3.96 -5.05
C TRP A 21 10.53 3.31 -4.83
N ILE A 22 9.98 3.46 -3.63
CA ILE A 22 8.66 2.89 -3.28
C ILE A 22 7.57 3.64 -4.04
N ALA A 23 7.64 4.97 -4.08
CA ALA A 23 6.70 5.84 -4.79
C ALA A 23 6.61 5.50 -6.29
N GLU A 24 7.75 5.32 -6.97
CA GLU A 24 7.77 4.93 -8.39
C GLU A 24 7.17 3.54 -8.61
N LYS A 25 7.46 2.58 -7.73
CA LYS A 25 6.86 1.26 -7.80
C LYS A 25 5.34 1.32 -7.62
N LEU A 26 4.85 2.11 -6.66
CA LEU A 26 3.42 2.30 -6.45
C LEU A 26 2.75 2.94 -7.67
N LYS A 27 3.37 3.99 -8.25
CA LYS A 27 2.88 4.63 -9.48
C LYS A 27 2.76 3.65 -10.64
N LYS A 28 3.73 2.75 -10.79
CA LYS A 28 3.71 1.73 -11.84
C LYS A 28 2.67 0.64 -11.60
N VAL A 29 2.57 0.11 -10.38
CA VAL A 29 1.67 -1.02 -10.05
C VAL A 29 0.21 -0.58 -10.02
N PHE A 30 -0.05 0.66 -9.58
CA PHE A 30 -1.40 1.20 -9.41
C PHE A 30 -1.73 2.29 -10.44
N SER A 31 -1.07 2.31 -11.60
CA SER A 31 -1.18 3.38 -12.61
C SER A 31 -2.62 3.68 -13.05
N GLU A 32 -3.50 2.67 -13.03
CA GLU A 32 -4.92 2.82 -13.36
C GLU A 32 -5.72 3.66 -12.35
N TRP A 33 -5.22 3.82 -11.12
CA TRP A 33 -5.99 4.38 -9.99
C TRP A 33 -5.23 5.51 -9.28
N ILE A 34 -3.91 5.43 -9.20
CA ILE A 34 -3.10 6.28 -8.33
C ILE A 34 -3.08 7.75 -8.76
N ASP A 35 -3.21 8.00 -10.08
CA ASP A 35 -3.24 9.34 -10.67
C ASP A 35 -4.66 9.74 -11.14
N ASN A 36 -5.71 9.09 -10.65
CA ASN A 36 -7.11 9.35 -11.05
C ASN A 36 -7.69 10.69 -10.55
N GLY A 37 -6.85 11.57 -9.98
CA GLY A 37 -7.25 12.89 -9.48
C GLY A 37 -7.74 12.93 -8.04
N HIS A 38 -7.82 11.79 -7.34
CA HIS A 38 -8.20 11.76 -5.91
C HIS A 38 -7.01 11.90 -4.94
N ASN A 39 -5.77 11.77 -5.42
CA ASN A 39 -4.56 11.91 -4.61
C ASN A 39 -3.87 13.26 -4.88
N ASN A 40 -3.42 13.93 -3.82
CA ASN A 40 -2.57 15.11 -3.93
C ASN A 40 -1.14 14.78 -3.48
N PHE A 41 -0.29 14.39 -4.44
CA PHE A 41 1.12 14.06 -4.14
C PHE A 41 1.99 15.27 -3.77
N ASN A 42 1.47 16.50 -3.83
CA ASN A 42 2.16 17.69 -3.34
C ASN A 42 1.79 18.01 -1.88
N ASP A 43 0.81 17.32 -1.29
CA ASP A 43 0.46 17.44 0.13
C ASP A 43 1.38 16.54 0.96
N GLU A 44 2.14 17.13 1.88
CA GLU A 44 3.04 16.41 2.78
C GLU A 44 2.33 15.35 3.65
N ASN A 45 1.00 15.48 3.83
CA ASN A 45 0.17 14.51 4.54
C ASN A 45 -0.22 13.30 3.69
N THR A 46 0.02 13.33 2.37
CA THR A 46 -0.10 12.15 1.51
C THR A 46 1.09 11.24 1.80
N ILE A 47 0.90 10.26 2.68
CA ILE A 47 1.98 9.38 3.15
C ILE A 47 1.98 8.02 2.45
N ILE A 48 3.11 7.33 2.54
CA ILE A 48 3.18 5.89 2.30
C ILE A 48 3.00 5.17 3.63
N LEU A 49 1.95 4.35 3.73
CA LEU A 49 1.70 3.48 4.87
C LEU A 49 2.12 2.04 4.51
N CYS A 50 3.12 1.51 5.21
CA CYS A 50 3.48 0.11 5.12
C CYS A 50 2.68 -0.68 6.15
N VAL A 51 2.06 -1.79 5.75
CA VAL A 51 1.34 -2.69 6.66
C VAL A 51 2.09 -4.02 6.68
N GLU A 52 2.77 -4.29 7.79
CA GLU A 52 3.43 -5.57 8.03
C GLU A 52 2.41 -6.56 8.59
N LEU A 53 2.04 -7.55 7.77
CA LEU A 53 1.05 -8.54 8.15
C LEU A 53 1.58 -9.47 9.25
N THR A 54 0.77 -9.69 10.29
CA THR A 54 1.06 -10.62 11.38
C THR A 54 0.41 -11.97 11.17
N ASP A 55 -0.73 -11.98 10.47
CA ASP A 55 -1.49 -13.14 10.08
C ASP A 55 -2.36 -12.78 8.87
N GLY A 56 -2.77 -13.79 8.10
CA GLY A 56 -3.66 -13.58 6.96
C GLY A 56 -4.48 -14.80 6.59
N LEU A 57 -5.68 -14.56 6.09
CA LEU A 57 -6.59 -15.57 5.57
C LEU A 57 -7.02 -15.20 4.14
N LEU A 58 -6.70 -16.08 3.19
CA LEU A 58 -7.15 -15.99 1.80
C LEU A 58 -8.12 -17.14 1.51
N LEU A 59 -9.35 -16.79 1.11
CA LEU A 59 -10.29 -17.72 0.49
C LEU A 59 -10.32 -17.47 -1.03
N SER A 60 -9.86 -18.46 -1.79
CA SER A 60 -9.81 -18.42 -3.26
C SER A 60 -10.39 -19.71 -3.85
N HIS A 61 -11.48 -19.59 -4.60
CA HIS A 61 -12.13 -20.70 -5.31
C HIS A 61 -12.42 -21.95 -4.43
N GLY A 62 -12.84 -21.72 -3.18
CA GLY A 62 -13.13 -22.80 -2.22
C GLY A 62 -11.91 -23.31 -1.45
N THR A 63 -10.70 -22.86 -1.80
CA THR A 63 -9.46 -23.19 -1.09
C THR A 63 -9.11 -22.11 -0.06
N ARG A 64 -8.72 -22.56 1.14
CA ARG A 64 -8.28 -21.74 2.25
C ARG A 64 -6.75 -21.76 2.36
N TYR A 65 -6.14 -20.57 2.42
CA TYR A 65 -4.73 -20.36 2.71
C TYR A 65 -4.58 -19.48 3.94
N GLU A 66 -3.71 -19.87 4.86
CA GLU A 66 -3.45 -19.13 6.10
C GLU A 66 -1.95 -19.15 6.43
N PHE A 67 -1.48 -18.08 7.08
CA PHE A 67 -0.13 -17.94 7.61
C PHE A 67 -0.14 -17.07 8.87
#